data_AF-A0A4P8WNQ0-F1
#
_entry.id   AF-A0A4P8WNQ0-F1
#
_cell.length_a   1.000
_cell.length_b   1.000
_cell.length_c   1.000
_cell.angle_alpha   90.00
_cell.angle_beta   90.00
_cell.angle_gamma   90.00
#
_symmetry.space_group_name_H-M   'P 1'
#
loop_
_entity.id
_entity.type
_entity.pdbx_description
1 polymer ?
#
loop_
_entity_poly.entity_id
_entity_poly.type
_entity_poly.pdbx_seq_one_letter_code
_entity_poly.pdbx_strand_id
1 'polypeptide(L)'
;MSEHYTELRLSLEETGDPGRSGTLEVRTFDDGLGIRFVFGESFGDFVTTSERTEYNFAGDYTSWWIPNDYNNFELEYEQTPLSEIESTLEAEMGGAFDGVHTPMTMRTGDEWYVGAMTDESARVLDIPLGFLEATSNEQDDHKKGKYVATIYSDAADAGLETDKAAVRIDEVVVSIDDTMVVSMATSGGQALHLELATSEQVDSLPRYSAPNQTYFDVSIAKNPTIGDAFITVDGENDGSVIGGESFEVYIDGEKYADDLVRIPPGGGNTDLSVTIDELGTYEVSVGPAGSDPLITEEVTVETDLPLDEQITEWTDPKGDDHGPGSYTYPQHGWFNEDAFDIDTFEIWETEDRYQFLFTIHGDLQNPRGFSGGFSMQVPELYLRDPTADGAPESTEARPGVNATFEQPYHYRFVNIEGSVDELENKGDPSRLESADGTTITEDVTVHASSTLDGIMFDVPKNAIGAVSNMEVTPLMLSQDDSVETRIREVVSTETWESGWQHDWQFGGGRDDDMNPNVIDMVTPSGVSQEDALPYSDIE
;
A
#
# COMPACT_ATOMS: atom_id res chain seq x y z
N MET A 1 4.31 -6.11 25.27
CA MET A 1 3.90 -6.14 26.70
C MET A 1 2.48 -6.71 26.77
N SER A 2 2.04 -7.31 27.88
CA SER A 2 0.62 -7.68 28.02
C SER A 2 -0.19 -6.42 28.34
N GLU A 3 -1.21 -6.12 27.54
CA GLU A 3 -2.12 -5.02 27.84
C GLU A 3 -2.86 -5.28 29.17
N HIS A 4 -2.89 -4.27 30.04
CA HIS A 4 -3.64 -4.31 31.30
C HIS A 4 -4.85 -3.37 31.20
N TYR A 5 -6.05 -3.94 31.07
CA TYR A 5 -7.30 -3.18 31.02
C TYR A 5 -8.44 -3.92 31.70
N THR A 6 -9.46 -3.16 32.09
CA THR A 6 -10.80 -3.70 32.37
C THR A 6 -11.68 -3.45 31.14
N GLU A 7 -12.39 -4.47 30.68
CA GLU A 7 -13.25 -4.37 29.49
C GLU A 7 -14.72 -4.59 29.83
N LEU A 8 -15.58 -3.76 29.25
CA LEU A 8 -17.02 -3.93 29.18
C LEU A 8 -17.40 -4.17 27.72
N ARG A 9 -18.10 -5.28 27.45
CA ARG A 9 -18.71 -5.57 26.14
C ARG A 9 -20.21 -5.43 26.24
N LEU A 10 -20.79 -4.52 25.47
CA LEU A 10 -22.23 -4.30 25.37
C LEU A 10 -22.70 -4.77 23.99
N SER A 11 -23.38 -5.92 23.94
CA SER A 11 -24.04 -6.37 22.72
C SER A 11 -25.31 -5.57 22.48
N LEU A 12 -25.42 -5.02 21.28
CA LEU A 12 -26.52 -4.18 20.82
C LEU A 12 -27.21 -4.88 19.65
N GLU A 13 -28.54 -4.80 19.60
CA GLU A 13 -29.36 -5.35 18.51
C GLU A 13 -30.46 -4.34 18.19
N GLU A 14 -30.72 -4.13 16.90
CA GLU A 14 -31.80 -3.28 16.45
C GLU A 14 -33.15 -3.88 16.84
N THR A 15 -34.04 -3.04 17.37
CA THR A 15 -35.37 -3.49 17.81
C THR A 15 -36.38 -3.68 16.66
N GLY A 16 -35.97 -3.46 15.42
CA GLY A 16 -36.80 -3.57 14.22
C GLY A 16 -35.96 -3.96 13.01
N ASP A 17 -36.61 -4.24 11.89
CA ASP A 17 -35.93 -4.64 10.65
C ASP A 17 -34.88 -3.58 10.25
N PRO A 18 -33.67 -3.98 9.83
CA PRO A 18 -33.25 -5.37 9.53
C PRO A 18 -32.79 -6.22 10.72
N GLY A 19 -32.83 -5.72 11.96
CA GLY A 19 -32.46 -6.51 13.14
C GLY A 19 -30.96 -6.73 13.27
N ARG A 20 -30.15 -5.75 12.82
CA ARG A 20 -28.68 -5.87 12.88
C ARG A 20 -28.18 -5.93 14.31
N SER A 21 -27.05 -6.59 14.50
CA SER A 21 -26.38 -6.70 15.79
C SER A 21 -24.93 -6.26 15.72
N GLY A 22 -24.43 -5.72 16.82
CA GLY A 22 -23.05 -5.30 16.99
C GLY A 22 -22.65 -5.30 18.46
N THR A 23 -21.40 -4.99 18.75
CA THR A 23 -20.88 -4.87 20.11
C THR A 23 -20.16 -3.55 20.29
N LEU A 24 -20.50 -2.84 21.35
CA LEU A 24 -19.70 -1.73 21.86
C LEU A 24 -18.74 -2.29 22.91
N GLU A 25 -17.45 -2.26 22.60
CA GLU A 25 -16.37 -2.56 23.55
C GLU A 25 -15.88 -1.26 24.18
N VAL A 26 -15.84 -1.23 25.50
CA VAL A 26 -15.28 -0.11 26.28
C VAL A 26 -14.18 -0.67 27.16
N ARG A 27 -12.95 -0.18 26.96
CA ARG A 27 -11.77 -0.58 27.74
C ARG A 27 -11.31 0.58 28.59
N THR A 28 -11.07 0.32 29.86
CA THR A 28 -10.42 1.28 30.77
C THR A 28 -9.03 0.76 31.11
N PHE A 29 -8.05 1.61 30.85
CA PHE A 29 -6.65 1.43 31.22
C PHE A 29 -6.37 2.27 32.47
N ASP A 30 -5.18 2.12 33.07
CA ASP A 30 -4.79 2.98 34.20
C ASP A 30 -4.80 4.47 33.78
N ASP A 31 -4.46 4.76 32.52
CA ASP A 31 -4.28 6.12 32.01
C ASP A 31 -5.22 6.47 30.83
N GLY A 32 -6.25 5.68 30.55
CA GLY A 32 -7.07 5.92 29.35
C GLY A 32 -8.38 5.16 29.22
N LEU A 33 -9.15 5.55 28.21
CA LEU A 33 -10.41 4.91 27.81
C LEU A 33 -10.37 4.62 26.30
N GLY A 34 -10.60 3.37 25.92
CA GLY A 34 -10.80 2.95 24.53
C GLY A 34 -12.27 2.63 24.27
N ILE A 35 -12.79 3.08 23.13
CA ILE A 35 -14.13 2.76 22.64
C ILE A 35 -13.99 2.12 21.27
N ARG A 36 -14.58 0.93 21.07
CA ARG A 36 -14.57 0.22 19.80
C ARG A 36 -15.98 -0.26 19.45
N PHE A 37 -16.40 0.00 18.21
CA PHE A 37 -17.59 -0.59 17.63
C PHE A 37 -17.21 -1.82 16.80
N VAL A 38 -17.79 -2.97 17.13
CA VAL A 38 -17.63 -4.23 16.38
C VAL A 38 -18.96 -4.54 15.72
N PHE A 39 -19.04 -4.32 14.41
CA PHE A 39 -20.24 -4.60 13.63
C PHE A 39 -20.35 -6.10 13.35
N GLY A 40 -21.52 -6.69 13.59
CA GLY A 40 -21.75 -8.10 13.30
C GLY A 40 -22.00 -8.36 11.80
N GLU A 41 -21.83 -9.60 11.35
CA GLU A 41 -22.04 -10.03 9.96
C GLU A 41 -23.39 -9.58 9.36
N SER A 42 -24.41 -9.39 10.21
CA SER A 42 -25.73 -8.86 9.83
C SER A 42 -25.69 -7.49 9.13
N PHE A 43 -24.60 -6.74 9.26
CA PHE A 43 -24.43 -5.45 8.59
C PHE A 43 -24.16 -5.58 7.09
N GLY A 44 -23.62 -6.70 6.61
CA GLY A 44 -23.18 -6.85 5.22
C GLY A 44 -22.19 -5.76 4.81
N ASP A 45 -22.30 -5.30 3.56
CA ASP A 45 -21.56 -4.13 3.08
C ASP A 45 -22.25 -2.84 3.54
N PHE A 46 -21.51 -1.97 4.20
CA PHE A 46 -22.03 -0.69 4.66
C PHE A 46 -20.94 0.38 4.63
N VAL A 47 -21.40 1.63 4.57
CA VAL A 47 -20.54 2.81 4.72
C VAL A 47 -21.02 3.61 5.93
N THR A 48 -20.08 4.06 6.76
CA THR A 48 -20.38 4.98 7.85
C THR A 48 -20.72 6.34 7.27
N THR A 49 -21.99 6.75 7.39
CA THR A 49 -22.46 8.04 6.86
C THR A 49 -22.30 9.20 7.84
N SER A 50 -22.23 8.89 9.14
CA SER A 50 -21.94 9.86 10.20
C SER A 50 -21.39 9.15 11.43
N GLU A 51 -20.38 9.74 12.05
CA GLU A 51 -19.88 9.41 13.39
C GLU A 51 -20.44 10.48 14.36
N ARG A 52 -20.93 10.09 15.54
CA ARG A 52 -21.61 11.00 16.50
C ARG A 52 -21.13 10.78 17.93
N THR A 53 -19.91 10.30 18.11
CA THR A 53 -19.32 10.12 19.43
C THR A 53 -18.91 11.47 19.96
N GLU A 54 -19.37 11.80 21.16
CA GLU A 54 -19.07 13.05 21.83
C GLU A 54 -18.36 12.77 23.15
N TYR A 55 -17.35 13.58 23.46
CA TYR A 55 -16.68 13.58 24.75
C TYR A 55 -17.13 14.78 25.56
N ASN A 56 -17.66 14.54 26.76
CA ASN A 56 -17.98 15.60 27.70
C ASN A 56 -16.77 15.86 28.59
N PHE A 57 -16.04 16.94 28.30
CA PHE A 57 -14.88 17.33 29.09
C PHE A 57 -15.28 17.66 30.53
N ALA A 58 -14.40 17.32 31.49
CA ALA A 58 -14.67 17.56 32.91
C ALA A 58 -14.62 19.04 33.31
N GLY A 59 -14.16 19.92 32.42
CA GLY A 59 -14.09 21.35 32.62
C GLY A 59 -13.99 22.14 31.31
N ASP A 60 -14.03 23.46 31.43
CA ASP A 60 -13.86 24.39 30.34
C ASP A 60 -12.39 24.85 30.28
N TYR A 61 -11.59 24.14 29.49
CA TYR A 61 -10.14 24.27 29.48
C TYR A 61 -9.68 25.31 28.47
N THR A 62 -8.56 25.98 28.75
CA THR A 62 -7.89 26.79 27.72
C THR A 62 -7.33 25.83 26.67
N SER A 63 -7.61 26.10 25.41
CA SER A 63 -7.26 25.25 24.27
C SER A 63 -6.58 26.06 23.18
N TRP A 64 -5.71 25.38 22.43
CA TRP A 64 -5.07 25.87 21.22
C TRP A 64 -5.43 24.93 20.08
N TRP A 65 -6.06 25.47 19.05
CA TRP A 65 -6.64 24.69 17.96
C TRP A 65 -6.63 25.45 16.64
N ILE A 66 -6.76 24.72 15.54
CA ILE A 66 -7.06 25.25 14.21
C ILE A 66 -8.42 24.68 13.76
N PRO A 67 -9.20 25.38 12.92
CA PRO A 67 -10.49 24.87 12.47
C PRO A 67 -10.30 23.59 11.63
N ASN A 68 -11.35 22.79 11.57
CA ASN A 68 -11.37 21.56 10.78
C ASN A 68 -11.49 21.86 9.27
N ASP A 69 -10.39 22.27 8.64
CA ASP A 69 -10.27 22.44 7.19
C ASP A 69 -9.59 21.22 6.58
N TYR A 70 -10.35 20.42 5.83
CA TYR A 70 -9.84 19.25 5.13
C TYR A 70 -8.70 19.57 4.15
N ASN A 71 -8.68 20.79 3.58
CA ASN A 71 -7.72 21.16 2.55
C ASN A 71 -6.50 21.91 3.10
N ASN A 72 -6.50 22.30 4.38
CA ASN A 72 -5.46 23.19 4.89
C ASN A 72 -5.14 22.99 6.37
N PHE A 73 -3.88 22.66 6.64
CA PHE A 73 -3.31 22.48 7.98
C PHE A 73 -2.45 23.68 8.43
N GLU A 74 -2.29 24.70 7.59
CA GLU A 74 -1.39 25.85 7.80
C GLU A 74 -2.11 27.09 8.34
N LEU A 75 -3.04 26.90 9.28
CA LEU A 75 -3.78 28.00 9.90
C LEU A 75 -3.10 28.48 11.19
N GLU A 76 -3.32 29.76 11.53
CA GLU A 76 -2.90 30.28 12.82
C GLU A 76 -3.74 29.63 13.93
N TYR A 77 -3.08 29.21 15.01
CA TYR A 77 -3.76 28.62 16.16
C TYR A 77 -4.57 29.68 16.90
N GLU A 78 -5.84 29.36 17.14
CA GLU A 78 -6.73 30.11 18.02
C GLU A 78 -6.52 29.68 19.48
N GLN A 79 -6.66 30.64 20.40
CA GLN A 79 -6.57 30.38 21.84
C GLN A 79 -7.89 30.75 22.52
N THR A 80 -8.69 29.74 22.87
CA THR A 80 -10.01 29.94 23.48
C THR A 80 -10.27 28.94 24.61
N PRO A 81 -11.19 29.22 25.54
CA PRO A 81 -11.87 28.16 26.29
C PRO A 81 -12.54 27.16 25.34
N LEU A 82 -12.64 25.89 25.74
CA LEU A 82 -13.35 24.86 24.97
C LEU A 82 -14.79 25.27 24.65
N SER A 83 -15.46 25.93 25.60
CA SER A 83 -16.85 26.39 25.45
C SER A 83 -17.03 27.53 24.43
N GLU A 84 -15.94 28.18 23.99
CA GLU A 84 -15.96 29.29 23.04
C GLU A 84 -15.52 28.88 21.63
N ILE A 85 -15.16 27.60 21.40
CA ILE A 85 -14.73 27.13 20.08
C ILE A 85 -15.83 27.33 19.03
N GLU A 86 -17.04 26.84 19.30
CA GLU A 86 -18.18 26.91 18.37
C GLU A 86 -18.50 28.38 18.01
N SER A 87 -18.57 29.25 19.01
CA SER A 87 -18.85 30.67 18.78
C SER A 87 -17.72 31.39 18.04
N THR A 88 -16.47 30.97 18.23
CA THR A 88 -15.31 31.52 17.50
C THR A 88 -15.33 31.08 16.03
N LEU A 89 -15.62 29.80 15.76
CA LEU A 89 -15.83 29.28 14.40
C LEU A 89 -16.94 30.05 13.67
N GLU A 90 -18.06 30.30 14.34
CA GLU A 90 -19.17 31.08 13.78
C GLU A 90 -18.78 32.54 13.52
N ALA A 91 -18.14 33.20 14.50
CA ALA A 91 -17.92 34.63 14.47
C ALA A 91 -16.76 35.06 13.58
N GLU A 92 -15.62 34.37 13.67
CA GLU A 92 -14.37 34.76 13.01
C GLU A 92 -14.19 34.03 11.67
N MET A 93 -14.71 32.80 11.56
CA MET A 93 -14.56 31.93 10.38
C MET A 93 -15.87 31.74 9.61
N GLY A 94 -16.92 32.46 9.98
CA GLY A 94 -18.20 32.49 9.28
C GLY A 94 -18.98 31.18 9.31
N GLY A 95 -18.67 30.28 10.26
CA GLY A 95 -19.26 28.95 10.34
C GLY A 95 -18.91 28.05 9.15
N ALA A 96 -17.80 28.33 8.47
CA ALA A 96 -17.33 27.52 7.35
C ALA A 96 -16.86 26.12 7.77
N PHE A 97 -16.53 25.94 9.05
CA PHE A 97 -15.97 24.72 9.61
C PHE A 97 -16.84 24.21 10.76
N ASP A 98 -17.01 22.89 10.83
CA ASP A 98 -17.86 22.20 11.82
C ASP A 98 -17.01 21.51 12.89
N GLY A 99 -16.00 22.21 13.41
CA GLY A 99 -15.12 21.70 14.45
C GLY A 99 -13.67 22.17 14.31
N VAL A 100 -12.79 21.45 15.00
CA VAL A 100 -11.37 21.76 15.08
C VAL A 100 -10.54 20.55 14.69
N HIS A 101 -9.36 20.79 14.13
CA HIS A 101 -8.46 19.72 13.72
C HIS A 101 -7.72 19.13 14.94
N THR A 102 -7.44 17.83 14.92
CA THR A 102 -6.40 17.24 15.76
C THR A 102 -5.02 17.46 15.11
N PRO A 103 -3.94 17.64 15.90
CA PRO A 103 -3.91 17.61 17.36
C PRO A 103 -4.31 18.95 17.95
N MET A 104 -4.91 18.92 19.15
CA MET A 104 -5.16 20.11 19.95
C MET A 104 -4.30 20.11 21.21
N THR A 105 -3.89 21.29 21.66
CA THR A 105 -3.21 21.45 22.96
C THR A 105 -4.19 22.04 23.97
N MET A 106 -4.17 21.55 25.21
CA MET A 106 -5.05 22.00 26.28
C MET A 106 -4.29 22.28 27.57
N ARG A 107 -4.78 23.21 28.38
CA ARG A 107 -4.29 23.50 29.73
C ARG A 107 -5.40 23.34 30.76
N THR A 108 -5.17 22.51 31.77
CA THR A 108 -6.11 22.23 32.85
C THR A 108 -5.50 22.61 34.21
N GLY A 109 -5.74 23.84 34.66
CA GLY A 109 -5.04 24.36 35.84
C GLY A 109 -3.55 24.55 35.57
N ASP A 110 -2.70 23.85 36.33
CA ASP A 110 -1.25 23.87 36.17
C ASP A 110 -0.73 22.73 35.26
N GLU A 111 -1.63 21.90 34.73
CA GLU A 111 -1.31 20.77 33.85
C GLU A 111 -1.50 21.14 32.37
N TRP A 112 -0.69 20.54 31.50
CA TRP A 112 -0.75 20.72 30.06
C TRP A 112 -0.86 19.38 29.34
N TYR A 113 -1.69 19.35 28.31
CA TYR A 113 -1.82 18.23 27.38
C TYR A 113 -1.43 18.74 25.99
N VAL A 114 -0.29 18.29 25.49
CA VAL A 114 0.26 18.70 24.19
C VAL A 114 0.16 17.53 23.23
N GLY A 115 -0.31 17.77 22.01
CA GLY A 115 -0.36 16.77 20.94
C GLY A 115 0.40 17.25 19.71
N ALA A 116 1.09 16.33 19.06
CA ALA A 116 1.73 16.51 17.76
C ALA A 116 1.38 15.31 16.88
N MET A 117 1.23 15.54 15.58
CA MET A 117 1.05 14.49 14.58
C MET A 117 1.72 14.90 13.28
N THR A 118 1.92 13.95 12.39
CA THR A 118 2.50 14.17 11.07
C THR A 118 1.66 13.48 9.99
N ASP A 119 1.98 13.78 8.74
CA ASP A 119 1.39 13.19 7.54
C ASP A 119 2.22 11.98 7.08
N GLU A 120 2.14 11.58 5.81
CA GLU A 120 2.91 10.47 5.25
C GLU A 120 4.43 10.59 5.44
N SER A 121 4.94 11.77 5.78
CA SER A 121 6.36 11.97 6.10
C SER A 121 6.62 11.88 7.60
N ALA A 122 7.60 11.09 8.02
CA ALA A 122 8.11 11.10 9.39
C ALA A 122 8.77 12.45 9.71
N ARG A 123 8.67 12.93 10.96
CA ARG A 123 9.13 14.28 11.33
C ARG A 123 9.70 14.36 12.73
N VAL A 124 10.63 15.30 12.92
CA VAL A 124 11.16 15.68 14.22
C VAL A 124 10.79 17.14 14.51
N LEU A 125 10.22 17.40 15.69
CA LEU A 125 9.90 18.73 16.18
C LEU A 125 10.61 18.99 17.51
N ASP A 126 11.12 20.21 17.65
CA ASP A 126 11.65 20.73 18.90
C ASP A 126 10.58 21.59 19.58
N ILE A 127 10.16 21.20 20.79
CA ILE A 127 9.19 21.95 21.60
C ILE A 127 9.90 22.61 22.79
N PRO A 128 10.18 23.93 22.73
CA PRO A 128 10.68 24.67 23.89
C PRO A 128 9.63 24.70 25.00
N LEU A 129 9.99 24.27 26.21
CA LEU A 129 9.07 24.19 27.35
C LEU A 129 8.92 25.51 28.13
N GLY A 130 9.39 26.62 27.56
CA GLY A 130 9.33 27.95 28.19
C GLY A 130 7.93 28.53 28.36
N PHE A 131 6.91 27.91 27.77
CA PHE A 131 5.50 28.25 28.01
C PHE A 131 4.99 27.75 29.37
N LEU A 132 5.69 26.80 29.98
CA LEU A 132 5.41 26.32 31.32
C LEU A 132 5.76 27.41 32.36
N GLU A 133 4.88 27.60 33.33
CA GLU A 133 5.04 28.66 34.31
C GLU A 133 5.91 28.21 35.50
N ALA A 134 6.99 28.92 35.79
CA ALA A 134 7.65 28.77 37.09
C ALA A 134 6.71 29.28 38.18
N THR A 135 6.18 28.40 39.03
CA THR A 135 5.35 28.82 40.17
C THR A 135 6.16 29.72 41.10
N SER A 136 5.92 31.04 41.01
CA SER A 136 6.75 32.06 41.67
C SER A 136 6.70 32.02 43.21
N ASN A 137 5.75 31.26 43.77
CA ASN A 137 5.53 31.08 45.20
C ASN A 137 6.08 29.74 45.73
N GLU A 138 6.69 28.90 44.88
CA GLU A 138 7.30 27.65 45.32
C GLU A 138 8.55 27.94 46.15
N GLN A 139 8.54 27.49 47.40
CA GLN A 139 9.65 27.70 48.35
C GLN A 139 10.67 26.57 48.30
N ASP A 140 10.32 25.45 47.66
CA ASP A 140 11.22 24.34 47.43
C ASP A 140 11.98 24.55 46.11
N ASP A 141 13.20 25.08 46.22
CA ASP A 141 14.11 25.29 45.08
C ASP A 141 14.40 23.97 44.32
N HIS A 142 14.19 22.80 44.93
CA HIS A 142 14.46 21.50 44.32
C HIS A 142 13.50 21.14 43.18
N LYS A 143 12.21 21.50 43.30
CA LYS A 143 11.16 21.24 42.30
C LYS A 143 10.71 22.47 41.53
N LYS A 144 11.28 23.64 41.82
CA LYS A 144 10.90 24.89 41.19
C LYS A 144 11.14 24.84 39.68
N GLY A 145 10.08 25.06 38.90
CA GLY A 145 10.13 25.01 37.43
C GLY A 145 10.36 23.60 36.88
N LYS A 146 10.05 22.56 37.66
CA LYS A 146 10.11 21.16 37.24
C LYS A 146 8.72 20.60 37.04
N TYR A 147 8.58 19.85 35.95
CA TYR A 147 7.37 19.14 35.59
C TYR A 147 7.69 17.66 35.39
N VAL A 148 6.74 16.79 35.65
CA VAL A 148 6.75 15.42 35.14
C VAL A 148 6.09 15.43 33.78
N ALA A 149 6.76 14.84 32.80
CA ALA A 149 6.25 14.61 31.46
C ALA A 149 5.95 13.14 31.29
N THR A 150 4.66 12.80 31.16
CA THR A 150 4.21 11.49 30.67
C THR A 150 4.06 11.59 29.16
N ILE A 151 4.87 10.81 28.45
CA ILE A 151 5.08 10.91 27.01
C ILE A 151 4.49 9.66 26.35
N TYR A 152 3.51 9.86 25.49
CA TYR A 152 2.92 8.81 24.65
C TYR A 152 3.43 9.03 23.23
N SER A 153 4.36 8.20 22.79
CA SER A 153 4.99 8.31 21.46
C SER A 153 4.76 7.04 20.66
N ASP A 154 4.70 7.15 19.34
CA ASP A 154 4.87 6.00 18.46
C ASP A 154 6.15 5.26 18.84
N ALA A 155 6.08 3.93 18.99
CA ALA A 155 7.28 3.13 19.17
C ALA A 155 8.23 3.31 17.97
N ALA A 156 9.51 2.94 18.14
CA ALA A 156 10.51 3.13 17.08
C ALA A 156 10.17 2.36 15.79
N ASP A 157 9.53 1.20 15.93
CA ASP A 157 9.07 0.28 14.89
C ASP A 157 7.60 0.49 14.46
N ALA A 158 6.93 1.49 15.03
CA ALA A 158 5.55 1.82 14.68
C ALA A 158 5.47 2.39 13.24
N GLY A 159 4.40 2.03 12.53
CA GLY A 159 4.19 2.45 11.15
C GLY A 159 2.87 1.91 10.59
N LEU A 160 2.37 2.49 9.50
CA LEU A 160 1.14 2.04 8.86
C LEU A 160 1.27 0.59 8.38
N GLU A 161 2.36 0.25 7.72
CA GLU A 161 2.55 -1.07 7.13
C GLU A 161 3.23 -2.07 8.09
N THR A 162 3.76 -1.60 9.23
CA THR A 162 4.45 -2.43 10.23
C THR A 162 3.56 -2.75 11.44
N ASP A 163 3.43 -1.82 12.39
CA ASP A 163 2.59 -1.93 13.58
C ASP A 163 1.88 -0.61 13.89
N LYS A 164 0.60 -0.54 13.50
CA LYS A 164 -0.28 0.62 13.70
C LYS A 164 -0.58 0.93 15.17
N ALA A 165 -0.31 0.01 16.10
CA ALA A 165 -0.70 0.12 17.50
C ALA A 165 0.48 0.22 18.47
N ALA A 166 1.72 0.17 17.96
CA ALA A 166 2.90 0.19 18.81
C ALA A 166 3.13 1.58 19.43
N VAL A 167 2.89 1.68 20.73
CA VAL A 167 3.09 2.91 21.52
C VAL A 167 4.15 2.66 22.60
N ARG A 168 5.03 3.65 22.77
CA ARG A 168 5.97 3.76 23.88
C ARG A 168 5.49 4.84 24.85
N ILE A 169 5.44 4.50 26.13
CA ILE A 169 5.10 5.42 27.22
C ILE A 169 6.33 5.62 28.09
N ASP A 170 6.80 6.87 28.21
CA ASP A 170 7.89 7.27 29.09
C ASP A 170 7.42 8.28 30.14
N GLU A 171 8.04 8.28 31.31
CA GLU A 171 7.82 9.29 32.35
C GLU A 171 9.16 9.90 32.77
N VAL A 172 9.34 11.20 32.57
CA VAL A 172 10.60 11.91 32.82
C VAL A 172 10.36 13.26 33.50
N VAL A 173 11.34 13.73 34.27
CA VAL A 173 11.33 15.09 34.83
C VAL A 173 11.95 16.06 33.84
N VAL A 174 11.17 17.07 33.43
CA VAL A 174 11.58 18.17 32.55
C VAL A 174 11.68 19.49 33.32
N SER A 175 12.43 20.43 32.76
CA SER A 175 12.58 21.82 33.17
C SER A 175 11.86 22.73 32.19
N ILE A 176 11.40 23.90 32.65
CA ILE A 176 10.92 24.96 31.76
C ILE A 176 11.97 25.50 30.77
N ASP A 177 13.25 25.22 31.04
CA ASP A 177 14.38 25.59 30.18
C ASP A 177 14.71 24.51 29.14
N ASP A 178 14.09 23.33 29.22
CA ASP A 178 14.36 22.23 28.31
C ASP A 178 13.62 22.44 26.98
N THR A 179 14.20 21.90 25.92
CA THR A 179 13.55 21.73 24.61
C THR A 179 13.34 20.24 24.41
N MET A 180 12.08 19.84 24.28
CA MET A 180 11.73 18.44 24.13
C MET A 180 11.67 18.05 22.66
N VAL A 181 12.37 16.98 22.31
CA VAL A 181 12.34 16.39 20.97
C VAL A 181 11.11 15.50 20.85
N VAL A 182 10.35 15.70 19.78
CA VAL A 182 9.19 14.92 19.38
C VAL A 182 9.51 14.26 18.04
N SER A 183 9.71 12.95 18.04
CA SER A 183 10.09 12.14 16.87
C SER A 183 8.92 11.26 16.46
N MET A 184 8.24 11.63 15.38
CA MET A 184 7.00 11.00 14.91
C MET A 184 7.26 10.10 13.70
N ALA A 185 6.70 8.90 13.71
CA ALA A 185 6.68 8.02 12.54
C ALA A 185 5.77 8.60 11.44
N THR A 186 5.89 8.08 10.22
CA THR A 186 4.95 8.38 9.13
C THR A 186 3.50 8.14 9.55
N SER A 187 2.63 9.12 9.32
CA SER A 187 1.22 9.15 9.72
C SER A 187 0.97 8.94 11.22
N GLY A 188 2.00 9.16 12.03
CA GLY A 188 2.00 8.96 13.47
C GLY A 188 1.84 10.25 14.27
N GLY A 189 2.15 10.16 15.55
CA GLY A 189 2.10 11.29 16.46
C GLY A 189 2.69 11.03 17.85
N GLN A 190 2.62 12.07 18.68
CA GLN A 190 3.07 12.03 20.05
C GLN A 190 2.18 12.92 20.92
N ALA A 191 1.80 12.44 22.09
CA ALA A 191 1.08 13.20 23.10
C ALA A 191 1.90 13.30 24.39
N LEU A 192 1.71 14.41 25.10
CA LEU A 192 2.45 14.75 26.31
C LEU A 192 1.46 15.23 27.36
N HIS A 193 1.55 14.66 28.56
CA HIS A 193 0.91 15.20 29.75
C HIS A 193 2.00 15.77 30.66
N LEU A 194 1.92 17.06 30.95
CA LEU A 194 2.89 17.79 31.75
C LEU A 194 2.21 18.27 33.04
N GLU A 195 2.69 17.81 34.19
CA GLU A 195 2.19 18.23 35.51
C GLU A 195 3.33 18.73 36.40
N LEU A 196 3.03 19.59 37.38
CA LEU A 196 4.04 20.07 38.32
C LEU A 196 4.67 18.91 39.10
N ALA A 197 5.99 18.81 39.08
CA ALA A 197 6.68 17.71 39.76
C ALA A 197 6.64 17.88 41.29
N THR A 198 6.32 16.81 42.01
CA THR A 198 6.57 16.73 43.45
C THR A 198 8.05 16.52 43.75
N SER A 199 8.51 16.88 44.96
CA SER A 199 9.92 16.68 45.33
C SER A 199 10.32 15.19 45.30
N GLU A 200 9.38 14.29 45.60
CA GLU A 200 9.59 12.84 45.50
C GLU A 200 9.75 12.36 44.04
N GLN A 201 8.94 12.88 43.11
CA GLN A 201 9.09 12.60 41.68
C GLN A 201 10.43 13.13 41.15
N VAL A 202 10.85 14.34 41.54
CA VAL A 202 12.15 14.90 41.15
C VAL A 202 13.32 14.01 41.62
N ASP A 203 13.19 13.35 42.77
CA ASP A 203 14.22 12.46 43.31
C ASP A 203 14.19 11.04 42.73
N SER A 204 13.05 10.57 42.22
CA SER A 204 12.84 9.16 41.87
C SER A 204 12.73 8.89 40.38
N LEU A 205 12.26 9.85 39.58
CA LEU A 205 12.10 9.71 38.13
C LEU A 205 13.38 10.08 37.38
N PRO A 206 13.61 9.48 36.19
CA PRO A 206 14.69 9.91 35.32
C PRO A 206 14.49 11.35 34.87
N ARG A 207 15.59 12.09 34.71
CA ARG A 207 15.56 13.44 34.14
C ARG A 207 15.57 13.35 32.62
N TYR A 208 14.82 14.23 31.96
CA TYR A 208 14.89 14.38 30.52
C TYR A 208 16.32 14.66 30.04
N SER A 209 16.72 13.93 29.01
CA SER A 209 17.92 14.17 28.23
C SER A 209 17.54 14.12 26.76
N ALA A 210 17.94 15.14 26.00
CA ALA A 210 17.72 15.17 24.57
C ALA A 210 18.35 13.93 23.91
N PRO A 211 17.72 13.36 22.86
CA PRO A 211 18.30 12.28 22.09
C PRO A 211 19.66 12.66 21.51
N ASN A 212 20.59 11.71 21.56
CA ASN A 212 21.86 11.82 20.87
C ASN A 212 22.20 10.43 20.32
N GLN A 213 22.05 10.32 19.00
CA GLN A 213 22.11 9.06 18.28
C GLN A 213 23.52 8.81 17.76
N THR A 214 23.95 7.56 17.83
CA THR A 214 25.22 7.10 17.25
C THR A 214 24.99 5.81 16.48
N TYR A 215 25.54 5.72 15.27
CA TYR A 215 25.33 4.60 14.37
C TYR A 215 26.62 3.78 14.28
N PHE A 216 26.51 2.47 14.48
CA PHE A 216 27.68 1.59 14.53
C PHE A 216 27.60 0.43 13.55
N ASP A 217 26.40 0.14 13.02
CA ASP A 217 26.20 -0.80 11.92
C ASP A 217 25.17 -0.22 10.95
N VAL A 218 25.53 -0.15 9.68
CA VAL A 218 24.63 0.26 8.60
C VAL A 218 24.81 -0.76 7.50
N SER A 219 23.76 -1.50 7.19
CA SER A 219 23.80 -2.58 6.20
C SER A 219 22.95 -2.23 4.99
N ILE A 220 23.52 -2.46 3.82
CA ILE A 220 22.82 -2.42 2.53
C ILE A 220 22.76 -3.87 2.01
N ALA A 221 21.57 -4.41 1.77
CA ALA A 221 21.43 -5.72 1.15
C ALA A 221 21.93 -5.67 -0.30
N LYS A 222 22.70 -6.68 -0.71
CA LYS A 222 23.38 -6.68 -2.02
C LYS A 222 22.47 -7.08 -3.17
N ASN A 223 21.52 -7.96 -2.90
CA ASN A 223 20.59 -8.49 -3.89
C ASN A 223 19.15 -8.37 -3.37
N PRO A 224 18.62 -7.16 -3.15
CA PRO A 224 17.23 -7.01 -2.80
C PRO A 224 16.32 -7.37 -3.98
N THR A 225 15.14 -7.88 -3.69
CA THR A 225 14.08 -7.96 -4.70
C THR A 225 13.63 -6.54 -5.03
N ILE A 226 13.23 -6.30 -6.27
CA ILE A 226 12.56 -5.06 -6.68
C ILE A 226 11.41 -4.72 -5.72
N GLY A 227 11.28 -3.46 -5.33
CA GLY A 227 10.27 -3.01 -4.36
C GLY A 227 10.53 -3.38 -2.88
N ASP A 228 11.57 -4.16 -2.55
CA ASP A 228 11.92 -4.45 -1.16
C ASP A 228 12.75 -3.33 -0.53
N ALA A 229 12.46 -3.00 0.73
CA ALA A 229 13.34 -2.21 1.57
C ALA A 229 14.65 -2.98 1.84
N PHE A 230 15.79 -2.32 1.68
CA PHE A 230 17.09 -3.00 1.62
C PHE A 230 18.19 -2.35 2.47
N ILE A 231 17.84 -1.36 3.30
CA ILE A 231 18.78 -0.64 4.16
C ILE A 231 18.31 -0.72 5.61
N THR A 232 19.20 -1.17 6.48
CA THR A 232 18.98 -1.19 7.94
C THR A 232 20.07 -0.37 8.64
N VAL A 233 19.65 0.45 9.60
CA VAL A 233 20.53 1.30 10.41
C VAL A 233 20.39 0.87 11.87
N ASP A 234 21.49 0.39 12.46
CA ASP A 234 21.60 0.11 13.88
C ASP A 234 22.32 1.25 14.60
N GLY A 235 21.76 1.63 15.76
CA GLY A 235 22.30 2.71 16.55
C GLY A 235 22.02 2.60 18.04
N GLU A 236 22.72 3.45 18.78
CA GLU A 236 22.47 3.73 20.20
C GLU A 236 21.92 5.15 20.34
N ASN A 237 21.01 5.34 21.28
CA ASN A 237 20.53 6.64 21.72
C ASN A 237 20.69 6.73 23.24
N ASP A 238 21.52 7.66 23.71
CA ASP A 238 21.79 7.88 25.14
C ASP A 238 20.84 8.89 25.81
N GLY A 239 19.89 9.43 25.04
CA GLY A 239 18.80 10.27 25.53
C GLY A 239 17.69 9.49 26.24
N SER A 240 16.70 10.23 26.75
CA SER A 240 15.58 9.65 27.51
C SER A 240 14.33 9.41 26.67
N VAL A 241 14.28 9.89 25.42
CA VAL A 241 13.14 9.76 24.50
C VAL A 241 13.62 9.25 23.14
N ILE A 242 12.70 8.81 22.28
CA ILE A 242 13.01 8.37 20.91
C ILE A 242 13.69 9.50 20.14
N GLY A 243 14.81 9.20 19.50
CA GLY A 243 15.52 10.10 18.61
C GLY A 243 14.92 10.14 17.22
N GLY A 244 15.38 11.08 16.41
CA GLY A 244 15.08 11.15 14.99
C GLY A 244 16.20 11.90 14.29
N GLU A 245 16.79 11.29 13.28
CA GLU A 245 17.79 11.92 12.43
C GLU A 245 17.52 11.54 10.98
N SER A 246 17.47 12.54 10.11
CA SER A 246 17.26 12.32 8.68
C SER A 246 18.51 11.69 8.08
N PHE A 247 18.31 10.63 7.30
CA PHE A 247 19.32 9.96 6.50
C PHE A 247 19.05 10.23 5.03
N GLU A 248 20.11 10.47 4.26
CA GLU A 248 20.02 10.62 2.81
C GLU A 248 20.55 9.36 2.14
N VAL A 249 19.80 8.85 1.16
CA VAL A 249 20.20 7.74 0.30
C VAL A 249 20.51 8.30 -1.09
N TYR A 250 21.67 7.90 -1.62
CA TYR A 250 22.11 8.26 -2.96
C TYR A 250 22.26 7.00 -3.80
N ILE A 251 21.80 7.09 -5.05
CA ILE A 251 21.97 6.07 -6.09
C ILE A 251 22.81 6.67 -7.20
N ASP A 252 23.90 6.01 -7.56
CA ASP A 252 24.87 6.44 -8.57
C ASP A 252 25.38 7.88 -8.38
N GLY A 253 25.45 8.31 -7.11
CA GLY A 253 25.93 9.63 -6.70
C GLY A 253 24.89 10.75 -6.73
N GLU A 254 23.64 10.47 -7.12
CA GLU A 254 22.53 11.43 -7.05
C GLU A 254 21.64 11.14 -5.85
N LYS A 255 21.14 12.20 -5.17
CA LYS A 255 20.23 12.02 -4.03
C LYS A 255 18.95 11.38 -4.55
N TYR A 256 18.63 10.21 -4.03
CA TYR A 256 17.48 9.42 -4.45
C TYR A 256 16.31 9.59 -3.47
N ALA A 257 16.58 9.45 -2.17
CA ALA A 257 15.57 9.56 -1.12
C ALA A 257 16.16 10.13 0.17
N ASP A 258 15.29 10.51 1.10
CA ASP A 258 15.63 10.64 2.51
C ASP A 258 14.57 9.99 3.38
N ASP A 259 14.99 9.52 4.55
CA ASP A 259 14.12 8.86 5.52
C ASP A 259 14.60 9.13 6.95
N LEU A 260 13.74 8.95 7.94
CA LEU A 260 14.01 9.27 9.35
C LEU A 260 14.46 8.03 10.13
N VAL A 261 15.71 8.02 10.59
CA VAL A 261 16.21 6.99 11.52
C VAL A 261 15.76 7.33 12.94
N ARG A 262 14.94 6.46 13.53
CA ARG A 262 14.34 6.62 14.86
C ARG A 262 14.87 5.56 15.83
N ILE A 263 15.88 5.91 16.64
CA ILE A 263 16.46 5.00 17.63
C ILE A 263 15.87 5.27 19.03
N PRO A 264 15.31 4.24 19.70
CA PRO A 264 14.79 4.39 21.05
C PRO A 264 15.93 4.47 22.09
N PRO A 265 15.68 5.02 23.29
CA PRO A 265 16.63 5.00 24.40
C PRO A 265 17.20 3.60 24.66
N GLY A 266 18.53 3.51 24.71
CA GLY A 266 19.26 2.24 24.89
C GLY A 266 19.63 1.51 23.60
N GLY A 267 19.19 2.01 22.45
CA GLY A 267 19.55 1.50 21.13
C GLY A 267 18.49 0.62 20.48
N GLY A 268 18.68 0.36 19.20
CA GLY A 268 17.76 -0.37 18.33
C GLY A 268 18.20 -0.28 16.88
N ASN A 269 17.32 -0.71 15.99
CA ASN A 269 17.50 -0.59 14.55
C ASN A 269 16.30 0.12 13.90
N THR A 270 16.52 0.61 12.69
CA THR A 270 15.49 1.16 11.82
C THR A 270 15.75 0.66 10.41
N ASP A 271 14.75 0.06 9.79
CA ASP A 271 14.75 -0.22 8.36
C ASP A 271 14.28 1.04 7.63
N LEU A 272 15.03 1.49 6.63
CA LEU A 272 14.63 2.62 5.80
C LEU A 272 13.62 2.14 4.76
N SER A 273 12.58 2.92 4.54
CA SER A 273 11.48 2.62 3.61
C SER A 273 11.85 2.88 2.14
N VAL A 274 13.14 2.81 1.81
CA VAL A 274 13.67 3.11 0.46
C VAL A 274 13.72 1.83 -0.37
N THR A 275 13.09 1.87 -1.52
CA THR A 275 13.04 0.79 -2.53
C THR A 275 13.65 1.26 -3.84
N ILE A 276 14.03 0.31 -4.70
CA ILE A 276 14.39 0.57 -6.09
C ILE A 276 13.42 -0.22 -6.95
N ASP A 277 12.72 0.48 -7.83
CA ASP A 277 11.61 -0.06 -8.63
C ASP A 277 12.05 -0.39 -10.05
N GLU A 278 13.37 -0.49 -10.27
CA GLU A 278 13.98 -0.88 -11.55
C GLU A 278 15.04 -1.97 -11.31
N LEU A 279 15.08 -2.96 -12.21
CA LEU A 279 16.12 -3.98 -12.20
C LEU A 279 17.45 -3.38 -12.66
N GLY A 280 18.54 -3.73 -11.99
CA GLY A 280 19.85 -3.22 -12.36
C GLY A 280 20.90 -3.34 -11.28
N THR A 281 22.12 -2.89 -11.60
CA THR A 281 23.21 -2.76 -10.62
C THR A 281 23.50 -1.28 -10.39
N TYR A 282 23.49 -0.89 -9.12
CA TYR A 282 23.56 0.49 -8.65
C TYR A 282 24.67 0.66 -7.59
N GLU A 283 25.32 1.82 -7.58
CA GLU A 283 26.13 2.24 -6.43
C GLU A 283 25.22 2.95 -5.41
N VAL A 284 24.96 2.31 -4.27
CA VAL A 284 24.11 2.88 -3.22
C VAL A 284 24.97 3.37 -2.06
N SER A 285 24.75 4.62 -1.63
CA SER A 285 25.37 5.17 -0.43
C SER A 285 24.34 5.79 0.50
N VAL A 286 24.59 5.68 1.80
CA VAL A 286 23.65 6.10 2.84
C VAL A 286 24.37 6.69 4.05
N GLY A 287 23.79 7.73 4.65
CA GLY A 287 24.27 8.30 5.91
C GLY A 287 23.42 9.48 6.39
N PRO A 288 23.76 10.07 7.55
CA PRO A 288 23.05 11.23 8.08
C PRO A 288 23.05 12.41 7.11
N ALA A 289 21.91 13.08 7.00
CA ALA A 289 21.72 14.19 6.08
C ALA A 289 22.77 15.30 6.28
N GLY A 290 23.35 15.79 5.19
CA GLY A 290 24.39 16.81 5.21
C GLY A 290 25.75 16.37 5.76
N SER A 291 25.96 15.06 5.99
CA SER A 291 27.24 14.46 6.35
C SER A 291 27.78 13.56 5.21
N ASP A 292 29.04 13.13 5.32
CA ASP A 292 29.57 12.11 4.39
C ASP A 292 28.82 10.77 4.63
N PRO A 293 28.50 9.99 3.58
CA PRO A 293 27.87 8.68 3.73
C PRO A 293 28.65 7.76 4.67
N LEU A 294 27.93 6.99 5.48
CA LEU A 294 28.53 6.02 6.40
C LEU A 294 29.00 4.75 5.68
N ILE A 295 28.28 4.35 4.63
CA ILE A 295 28.59 3.18 3.80
C ILE A 295 28.24 3.45 2.33
N THR A 296 28.95 2.76 1.44
CA THR A 296 28.67 2.71 0.00
C THR A 296 28.88 1.27 -0.46
N GLU A 297 27.90 0.69 -1.14
CA GLU A 297 27.93 -0.68 -1.65
C GLU A 297 27.39 -0.74 -3.09
N GLU A 298 27.85 -1.73 -3.84
CA GLU A 298 27.26 -2.12 -5.11
C GLU A 298 26.07 -3.05 -4.83
N VAL A 299 24.89 -2.69 -5.32
CA VAL A 299 23.62 -3.39 -5.11
C VAL A 299 23.07 -3.82 -6.46
N THR A 300 22.68 -5.09 -6.60
CA THR A 300 22.00 -5.61 -7.78
C THR A 300 20.56 -5.93 -7.43
N VAL A 301 19.62 -5.13 -7.91
CA VAL A 301 18.19 -5.35 -7.70
C VAL A 301 17.74 -6.51 -8.59
N GLU A 302 17.20 -7.55 -7.98
CA GLU A 302 16.76 -8.79 -8.62
C GLU A 302 15.22 -8.87 -8.64
N THR A 303 14.69 -9.78 -9.44
CA THR A 303 13.27 -10.17 -9.39
C THR A 303 13.11 -11.50 -8.66
N ASP A 304 11.94 -11.72 -8.05
CA ASP A 304 11.52 -13.01 -7.52
C ASP A 304 11.14 -14.02 -8.62
N LEU A 305 11.05 -13.58 -9.88
CA LEU A 305 10.91 -14.45 -11.04
C LEU A 305 12.25 -15.10 -11.42
N PRO A 306 12.24 -16.36 -11.88
CA PRO A 306 13.46 -17.07 -12.28
C PRO A 306 13.94 -16.67 -13.70
N LEU A 307 14.04 -15.37 -14.00
CA LEU A 307 14.51 -14.85 -15.28
C LEU A 307 16.03 -15.04 -15.46
N ASP A 308 16.49 -15.18 -16.70
CA ASP A 308 17.92 -15.33 -17.05
C ASP A 308 18.32 -14.32 -18.16
N GLU A 309 18.32 -14.69 -19.44
CA GLU A 309 18.71 -13.76 -20.54
C GLU A 309 17.49 -13.19 -21.29
N GLN A 310 17.33 -11.86 -21.32
CA GLN A 310 16.27 -11.21 -22.09
C GLN A 310 16.58 -11.29 -23.60
N ILE A 311 15.62 -11.79 -24.38
CA ILE A 311 15.70 -11.86 -25.85
C ILE A 311 15.16 -10.57 -26.47
N THR A 312 13.98 -10.12 -26.02
CA THR A 312 13.26 -8.97 -26.57
C THR A 312 12.17 -8.50 -25.62
N GLU A 313 11.77 -7.25 -25.79
CA GLU A 313 10.75 -6.54 -25.02
C GLU A 313 9.90 -5.70 -25.98
N TRP A 314 8.60 -5.62 -25.69
CA TRP A 314 7.66 -4.70 -26.29
C TRP A 314 6.90 -3.97 -25.18
N THR A 315 6.86 -2.65 -25.24
CA THR A 315 6.07 -1.81 -24.33
C THR A 315 4.70 -1.51 -24.91
N ASP A 316 3.68 -1.46 -24.05
CA ASP A 316 2.33 -1.01 -24.39
C ASP A 316 1.98 0.32 -23.70
N PRO A 317 1.11 1.15 -24.29
CA PRO A 317 0.72 2.43 -23.70
C PRO A 317 -0.17 2.27 -22.48
N LYS A 318 0.18 2.94 -21.37
CA LYS A 318 -0.71 3.02 -20.20
C LYS A 318 -2.12 3.56 -20.53
N GLY A 319 -3.14 2.89 -19.99
CA GLY A 319 -4.55 3.30 -19.97
C GLY A 319 -5.28 2.98 -21.27
N ASP A 320 -4.87 1.94 -21.99
CA ASP A 320 -5.58 1.47 -23.18
C ASP A 320 -6.28 0.12 -23.03
N ASP A 321 -6.29 -0.46 -21.82
CA ASP A 321 -7.09 -1.61 -21.32
C ASP A 321 -8.63 -1.51 -21.43
N HIS A 322 -9.12 -0.86 -22.46
CA HIS A 322 -10.53 -0.65 -22.78
C HIS A 322 -10.93 -1.37 -24.08
N GLY A 323 -10.20 -2.44 -24.43
CA GLY A 323 -10.37 -3.24 -25.62
C GLY A 323 -10.46 -2.36 -26.88
N PRO A 324 -11.52 -2.40 -27.69
CA PRO A 324 -11.70 -1.54 -28.86
C PRO A 324 -11.97 -0.05 -28.54
N GLY A 325 -11.69 0.39 -27.31
CA GLY A 325 -11.84 1.78 -26.83
C GLY A 325 -13.15 2.07 -26.12
N SER A 326 -14.04 1.08 -25.98
CA SER A 326 -15.36 1.24 -25.36
C SER A 326 -15.55 0.49 -24.05
N TYR A 327 -14.61 -0.39 -23.66
CA TYR A 327 -14.85 -1.28 -22.53
C TYR A 327 -14.78 -0.54 -21.19
N THR A 328 -15.48 -1.09 -20.21
CA THR A 328 -15.55 -0.54 -18.86
C THR A 328 -15.34 -1.66 -17.86
N TYR A 329 -14.47 -1.41 -16.88
CA TYR A 329 -14.16 -2.35 -15.81
C TYR A 329 -15.39 -2.72 -14.96
N PRO A 330 -15.47 -3.95 -14.45
CA PRO A 330 -16.39 -4.30 -13.38
C PRO A 330 -16.11 -3.48 -12.11
N GLN A 331 -17.14 -3.18 -11.31
CA GLN A 331 -17.02 -2.31 -10.13
C GLN A 331 -16.71 -3.05 -8.82
N HIS A 332 -16.66 -4.39 -8.83
CA HIS A 332 -16.27 -5.12 -7.63
C HIS A 332 -14.80 -4.84 -7.30
N GLY A 333 -14.46 -4.69 -6.02
CA GLY A 333 -13.10 -4.35 -5.56
C GLY A 333 -12.03 -5.43 -5.78
N TRP A 334 -12.30 -6.45 -6.60
CA TRP A 334 -11.30 -7.41 -7.08
C TRP A 334 -10.72 -7.02 -8.45
N PHE A 335 -11.33 -6.04 -9.12
CA PHE A 335 -10.89 -5.50 -10.39
C PHE A 335 -10.32 -4.10 -10.12
N ASN A 336 -9.06 -4.05 -9.71
CA ASN A 336 -8.36 -2.79 -9.51
C ASN A 336 -8.09 -2.08 -10.84
N GLU A 337 -7.89 -0.76 -10.77
CA GLU A 337 -7.50 0.07 -11.92
C GLU A 337 -6.20 -0.48 -12.54
N ASP A 338 -6.11 -0.40 -13.86
CA ASP A 338 -4.96 -0.85 -14.67
C ASP A 338 -4.60 -2.36 -14.54
N ALA A 339 -5.44 -3.18 -13.89
CA ALA A 339 -5.14 -4.59 -13.61
C ALA A 339 -5.06 -5.49 -14.86
N PHE A 340 -5.51 -4.99 -16.01
CA PHE A 340 -5.46 -5.66 -17.31
C PHE A 340 -4.71 -4.84 -18.37
N ASP A 341 -4.09 -3.73 -17.96
CA ASP A 341 -3.32 -2.81 -18.81
C ASP A 341 -1.88 -3.30 -18.87
N ILE A 342 -1.51 -3.93 -19.98
CA ILE A 342 -0.17 -4.45 -20.23
C ILE A 342 0.79 -3.25 -20.20
N ASP A 343 1.88 -3.38 -19.44
CA ASP A 343 2.99 -2.44 -19.51
C ASP A 343 4.05 -2.96 -20.49
N THR A 344 4.48 -4.20 -20.29
CA THR A 344 5.40 -4.86 -21.22
C THR A 344 5.01 -6.30 -21.50
N PHE A 345 5.36 -6.75 -22.70
CA PHE A 345 5.49 -8.15 -23.02
C PHE A 345 6.94 -8.46 -23.36
N GLU A 346 7.50 -9.46 -22.71
CA GLU A 346 8.91 -9.81 -22.80
C GLU A 346 9.11 -11.29 -23.10
N ILE A 347 10.21 -11.59 -23.79
CA ILE A 347 10.67 -12.97 -23.98
C ILE A 347 12.08 -13.08 -23.40
N TRP A 348 12.25 -14.06 -22.53
CA TRP A 348 13.51 -14.43 -21.91
C TRP A 348 13.86 -15.89 -22.23
N GLU A 349 15.10 -16.28 -21.99
CA GLU A 349 15.52 -17.67 -22.07
C GLU A 349 16.47 -18.08 -20.96
N THR A 350 16.31 -19.32 -20.51
CA THR A 350 17.31 -20.06 -19.72
C THR A 350 18.13 -20.96 -20.66
N GLU A 351 18.97 -21.85 -20.13
CA GLU A 351 19.66 -22.86 -20.95
C GLU A 351 18.68 -23.70 -21.81
N ASP A 352 17.52 -24.10 -21.27
CA ASP A 352 16.62 -25.10 -21.85
C ASP A 352 15.15 -24.67 -22.03
N ARG A 353 14.75 -23.48 -21.55
CA ARG A 353 13.37 -22.96 -21.68
C ARG A 353 13.31 -21.56 -22.28
N TYR A 354 12.19 -21.25 -22.92
CA TYR A 354 11.76 -19.88 -23.17
C TYR A 354 10.76 -19.46 -22.11
N GLN A 355 10.83 -18.21 -21.68
CA GLN A 355 9.99 -17.59 -20.67
C GLN A 355 9.30 -16.38 -21.30
N PHE A 356 8.00 -16.25 -21.08
CA PHE A 356 7.17 -15.17 -21.60
C PHE A 356 6.60 -14.42 -20.42
N LEU A 357 6.89 -13.13 -20.31
CA LEU A 357 6.50 -12.29 -19.18
C LEU A 357 5.56 -11.20 -19.68
N PHE A 358 4.42 -11.05 -19.01
CA PHE A 358 3.54 -9.88 -19.10
C PHE A 358 3.72 -9.09 -17.80
N THR A 359 4.09 -7.81 -17.87
CA THR A 359 3.91 -6.86 -16.75
C THR A 359 2.66 -6.01 -17.00
N ILE A 360 2.07 -5.48 -15.94
CA ILE A 360 0.88 -4.61 -16.04
C ILE A 360 1.10 -3.28 -15.30
N HIS A 361 0.38 -2.23 -15.69
CA HIS A 361 0.47 -0.89 -15.07
C HIS A 361 -0.23 -0.80 -13.71
N GLY A 362 -1.11 -1.76 -13.39
CA GLY A 362 -1.81 -1.86 -12.10
C GLY A 362 -1.30 -3.00 -11.23
N ASP A 363 -1.86 -3.13 -10.03
CA ASP A 363 -1.41 -4.15 -9.08
C ASP A 363 -1.86 -5.57 -9.48
N LEU A 364 -0.94 -6.54 -9.44
CA LEU A 364 -1.24 -7.95 -9.64
C LEU A 364 -1.78 -8.58 -8.35
N GLN A 365 -3.11 -8.74 -8.27
CA GLN A 365 -3.78 -9.21 -7.06
C GLN A 365 -4.23 -10.68 -7.13
N ASN A 366 -4.31 -11.31 -5.95
CA ASN A 366 -4.81 -12.67 -5.76
C ASN A 366 -5.94 -12.81 -4.72
N PRO A 367 -7.05 -12.06 -4.83
CA PRO A 367 -8.14 -12.11 -3.85
C PRO A 367 -8.78 -13.51 -3.70
N ARG A 368 -8.67 -14.38 -4.72
CA ARG A 368 -9.20 -15.74 -4.68
C ARG A 368 -8.24 -16.76 -4.06
N GLY A 369 -7.00 -16.36 -3.76
CA GLY A 369 -5.98 -17.24 -3.20
C GLY A 369 -5.61 -18.39 -4.12
N PHE A 370 -5.60 -18.16 -5.43
CA PHE A 370 -5.20 -19.16 -6.40
C PHE A 370 -3.70 -19.47 -6.32
N SER A 371 -3.34 -20.71 -6.63
CA SER A 371 -1.96 -21.23 -6.56
C SER A 371 -0.99 -20.53 -7.49
N GLY A 372 -1.46 -20.01 -8.63
CA GLY A 372 -0.64 -19.28 -9.59
C GLY A 372 -0.24 -17.87 -9.15
N GLY A 373 -0.74 -17.38 -8.00
CA GLY A 373 -0.32 -16.10 -7.42
C GLY A 373 -1.11 -14.87 -7.90
N PHE A 374 -2.10 -15.04 -8.77
CA PHE A 374 -3.00 -13.99 -9.26
C PHE A 374 -4.41 -14.56 -9.51
N SER A 375 -5.44 -13.72 -9.62
CA SER A 375 -6.83 -14.20 -9.72
C SER A 375 -7.57 -13.84 -10.99
N MET A 376 -7.34 -12.64 -11.53
CA MET A 376 -8.31 -12.05 -12.46
C MET A 376 -7.88 -12.07 -13.92
N GLN A 377 -6.57 -12.08 -14.17
CA GLN A 377 -5.98 -12.03 -15.49
C GLN A 377 -6.00 -13.40 -16.19
N VAL A 378 -6.16 -13.38 -17.50
CA VAL A 378 -5.98 -14.52 -18.40
C VAL A 378 -5.08 -14.03 -19.53
N PRO A 379 -3.74 -14.17 -19.40
CA PRO A 379 -2.86 -13.92 -20.53
C PRO A 379 -3.11 -14.97 -21.60
N GLU A 380 -3.08 -14.54 -22.86
CA GLU A 380 -3.09 -15.41 -24.02
C GLU A 380 -1.91 -15.06 -24.92
N LEU A 381 -1.23 -16.08 -25.45
CA LEU A 381 -0.13 -15.88 -26.37
C LEU A 381 -0.30 -16.79 -27.58
N TYR A 382 -0.49 -16.16 -28.74
CA TYR A 382 -0.56 -16.81 -30.04
C TYR A 382 0.76 -16.63 -30.78
N LEU A 383 1.27 -17.72 -31.37
CA LEU A 383 2.57 -17.75 -32.02
C LEU A 383 2.44 -18.25 -33.44
N ARG A 384 2.93 -17.46 -34.38
CA ARG A 384 3.03 -17.82 -35.80
C ARG A 384 4.48 -18.10 -36.13
N ASP A 385 4.77 -19.32 -36.57
CA ASP A 385 6.04 -19.67 -37.19
C ASP A 385 5.94 -19.53 -38.72
N PRO A 386 6.51 -18.48 -39.34
CA PRO A 386 6.47 -18.28 -40.79
C PRO A 386 7.28 -19.32 -41.57
N THR A 387 8.08 -20.14 -40.87
CA THR A 387 8.94 -21.17 -41.45
C THR A 387 8.38 -22.59 -41.29
N ALA A 388 7.26 -22.74 -40.58
CA ALA A 388 6.63 -24.02 -40.37
C ALA A 388 6.15 -24.64 -41.71
N ASP A 389 6.48 -25.91 -41.93
CA ASP A 389 6.05 -26.68 -43.11
C ASP A 389 5.11 -27.80 -42.66
N GLY A 390 3.83 -27.66 -42.97
CA GLY A 390 2.80 -28.67 -42.67
C GLY A 390 2.35 -28.74 -41.21
N ALA A 391 2.69 -27.75 -40.38
CA ALA A 391 2.10 -27.62 -39.04
C ALA A 391 0.63 -27.17 -39.14
N PRO A 392 -0.24 -27.54 -38.18
CA PRO A 392 -1.60 -27.02 -38.12
C PRO A 392 -1.60 -25.49 -38.00
N GLU A 393 -2.51 -24.82 -38.71
CA GLU A 393 -2.63 -23.37 -38.71
C GLU A 393 -4.11 -22.97 -38.55
N SER A 394 -4.39 -21.84 -37.89
CA SER A 394 -5.75 -21.30 -37.71
C SER A 394 -5.72 -19.79 -37.65
N THR A 395 -6.78 -19.14 -38.13
CA THR A 395 -7.05 -17.71 -37.88
C THR A 395 -8.04 -17.50 -36.75
N GLU A 396 -8.75 -18.54 -36.30
CA GLU A 396 -9.72 -18.42 -35.20
C GLU A 396 -9.01 -18.56 -33.86
N ALA A 397 -9.20 -17.59 -32.96
CA ALA A 397 -8.76 -17.69 -31.58
C ALA A 397 -9.48 -18.83 -30.84
N ARG A 398 -9.01 -19.19 -29.64
CA ARG A 398 -9.66 -20.24 -28.87
C ARG A 398 -11.08 -19.81 -28.42
N PRO A 399 -12.00 -20.76 -28.15
CA PRO A 399 -13.35 -20.43 -27.68
C PRO A 399 -13.33 -19.49 -26.47
N GLY A 400 -14.16 -18.45 -26.52
CA GLY A 400 -14.29 -17.41 -25.49
C GLY A 400 -13.49 -16.14 -25.76
N VAL A 401 -12.46 -16.16 -26.62
CA VAL A 401 -11.69 -14.93 -26.96
C VAL A 401 -12.47 -14.03 -27.92
N ASN A 402 -13.32 -14.61 -28.78
CA ASN A 402 -14.14 -13.92 -29.78
C ASN A 402 -13.33 -13.02 -30.73
N ALA A 403 -12.16 -13.50 -31.16
CA ALA A 403 -11.29 -12.79 -32.10
C ALA A 403 -10.83 -13.69 -33.27
N THR A 404 -10.52 -13.04 -34.40
CA THR A 404 -9.95 -13.69 -35.59
C THR A 404 -8.68 -12.95 -36.00
N PHE A 405 -7.60 -13.68 -36.26
CA PHE A 405 -6.31 -13.14 -36.68
C PHE A 405 -6.24 -12.89 -38.19
N GLU A 406 -5.58 -11.81 -38.61
CA GLU A 406 -5.36 -11.51 -40.03
C GLU A 406 -4.49 -12.58 -40.72
N GLN A 407 -3.50 -13.10 -39.99
CA GLN A 407 -2.62 -14.18 -40.45
C GLN A 407 -2.78 -15.40 -39.53
N PRO A 408 -2.60 -16.63 -40.05
CA PRO A 408 -2.81 -17.80 -39.23
C PRO A 408 -1.66 -18.01 -38.23
N TYR A 409 -1.99 -18.41 -37.01
CA TYR A 409 -1.03 -18.84 -35.99
C TYR A 409 -0.86 -20.37 -36.02
N HIS A 410 0.21 -20.86 -35.40
CA HIS A 410 0.56 -22.28 -35.32
C HIS A 410 0.47 -22.84 -33.90
N TYR A 411 0.77 -22.02 -32.89
CA TYR A 411 0.81 -22.43 -31.50
C TYR A 411 0.08 -21.43 -30.61
N ARG A 412 -0.45 -21.93 -29.49
CA ARG A 412 -1.02 -21.09 -28.42
C ARG A 412 -0.79 -21.72 -27.05
N PHE A 413 -0.75 -20.88 -26.03
CA PHE A 413 -0.81 -21.33 -24.64
C PHE A 413 -2.25 -21.43 -24.16
N VAL A 414 -2.53 -22.40 -23.30
CA VAL A 414 -3.86 -22.59 -22.70
C VAL A 414 -3.70 -22.87 -21.21
N ASN A 415 -4.64 -22.35 -20.42
CA ASN A 415 -4.67 -22.46 -18.94
C ASN A 415 -3.41 -21.89 -18.28
N ILE A 416 -2.94 -20.72 -18.74
CA ILE A 416 -1.85 -19.95 -18.13
C ILE A 416 -2.37 -18.84 -17.19
N GLU A 417 -3.57 -19.05 -16.67
CA GLU A 417 -4.28 -18.22 -15.69
C GLU A 417 -4.04 -18.72 -14.26
N GLY A 418 -4.27 -17.89 -13.25
CA GLY A 418 -3.79 -18.17 -11.89
C GLY A 418 -4.45 -19.38 -11.20
N SER A 419 -5.63 -19.79 -11.66
CA SER A 419 -6.49 -20.82 -11.05
C SER A 419 -6.09 -22.29 -11.33
N VAL A 420 -4.81 -22.54 -11.57
CA VAL A 420 -4.24 -23.90 -11.75
C VAL A 420 -4.21 -24.69 -10.45
N ASP A 421 -5.39 -25.14 -10.01
CA ASP A 421 -5.53 -25.87 -8.75
C ASP A 421 -5.30 -27.39 -8.94
N GLU A 422 -4.11 -27.85 -8.52
CA GLU A 422 -3.79 -29.27 -8.33
C GLU A 422 -4.59 -29.90 -7.17
N LEU A 423 -5.17 -29.11 -6.25
CA LEU A 423 -5.81 -29.63 -5.03
C LEU A 423 -7.26 -30.11 -5.24
N GLU A 424 -7.94 -29.70 -6.31
CA GLU A 424 -9.33 -30.10 -6.59
C GLU A 424 -9.54 -31.02 -7.81
N ASN A 425 -8.50 -31.39 -8.58
CA ASN A 425 -8.67 -32.22 -9.81
C ASN A 425 -9.69 -31.62 -10.81
N LYS A 426 -9.77 -30.28 -10.92
CA LYS A 426 -10.79 -29.58 -11.73
C LYS A 426 -10.28 -28.69 -12.86
N GLY A 427 -8.97 -28.58 -13.07
CA GLY A 427 -8.39 -27.85 -14.21
C GLY A 427 -7.55 -28.77 -15.11
N ASP A 428 -7.65 -28.59 -16.42
CA ASP A 428 -6.63 -29.13 -17.34
C ASP A 428 -5.30 -28.38 -17.09
N PRO A 429 -4.13 -29.03 -17.23
CA PRO A 429 -2.84 -28.38 -16.98
C PRO A 429 -2.57 -27.23 -17.96
N SER A 430 -1.74 -26.28 -17.53
CA SER A 430 -1.10 -25.31 -18.43
C SER A 430 -0.34 -26.06 -19.51
N ARG A 431 -0.48 -25.62 -20.77
CA ARG A 431 0.07 -26.36 -21.90
C ARG A 431 0.26 -25.50 -23.13
N LEU A 432 1.15 -25.97 -24.00
CA LEU A 432 1.27 -25.50 -25.38
C LEU A 432 0.44 -26.40 -26.29
N GLU A 433 -0.42 -25.81 -27.10
CA GLU A 433 -1.22 -26.51 -28.13
C GLU A 433 -0.80 -26.05 -29.54
N SER A 434 -0.95 -26.93 -30.53
CA SER A 434 -1.03 -26.52 -31.93
C SER A 434 -2.38 -25.87 -32.23
N ALA A 435 -2.46 -25.15 -33.36
CA ALA A 435 -3.67 -24.42 -33.76
C ALA A 435 -4.95 -25.27 -33.91
N ASP A 436 -4.82 -26.59 -34.11
CA ASP A 436 -5.94 -27.53 -34.14
C ASP A 436 -6.37 -28.07 -32.76
N GLY A 437 -5.74 -27.59 -31.68
CA GLY A 437 -6.01 -27.99 -30.29
C GLY A 437 -5.25 -29.25 -29.85
N THR A 438 -4.31 -29.77 -30.65
CA THR A 438 -3.47 -30.89 -30.20
C THR A 438 -2.44 -30.40 -29.18
N THR A 439 -2.41 -31.00 -27.99
CA THR A 439 -1.39 -30.72 -26.97
C THR A 439 0.00 -31.12 -27.46
N ILE A 440 0.93 -30.18 -27.45
CA ILE A 440 2.35 -30.39 -27.78
C ILE A 440 3.12 -30.77 -26.51
N THR A 441 2.92 -30.01 -25.43
CA THR A 441 3.51 -30.29 -24.11
C THR A 441 2.64 -29.70 -23.00
N GLU A 442 2.57 -30.40 -21.87
CA GLU A 442 1.99 -29.92 -20.60
C GLU A 442 3.10 -29.49 -19.61
N ASP A 443 4.36 -29.58 -20.04
CA ASP A 443 5.51 -29.04 -19.30
C ASP A 443 5.54 -27.52 -19.51
N VAL A 444 4.60 -26.82 -18.90
CA VAL A 444 4.49 -25.35 -18.87
C VAL A 444 4.32 -24.94 -17.42
N THR A 445 5.18 -24.06 -16.95
CA THR A 445 5.09 -23.51 -15.58
C THR A 445 4.58 -22.08 -15.66
N VAL A 446 3.74 -21.68 -14.71
CA VAL A 446 3.27 -20.31 -14.54
C VAL A 446 3.78 -19.78 -13.20
N HIS A 447 4.33 -18.59 -13.24
CA HIS A 447 4.86 -17.82 -12.13
C HIS A 447 4.17 -16.46 -12.11
N ALA A 448 4.06 -15.87 -10.93
CA ALA A 448 3.63 -14.50 -10.77
C ALA A 448 4.56 -13.80 -9.79
N SER A 449 4.71 -12.49 -10.00
CA SER A 449 5.44 -11.58 -9.13
C SER A 449 4.54 -10.41 -8.83
N SER A 450 4.21 -10.21 -7.55
CA SER A 450 3.47 -9.02 -7.11
C SER A 450 4.37 -7.80 -6.96
N THR A 451 5.70 -7.97 -7.08
CA THR A 451 6.64 -6.85 -7.01
C THR A 451 6.95 -6.28 -8.40
N LEU A 452 6.89 -7.11 -9.44
CA LEU A 452 6.93 -6.68 -10.84
C LEU A 452 5.55 -6.45 -11.46
N ASP A 453 4.49 -6.74 -10.71
CA ASP A 453 3.13 -6.88 -11.24
C ASP A 453 3.12 -7.72 -12.53
N GLY A 454 3.78 -8.87 -12.47
CA GLY A 454 4.17 -9.67 -13.62
C GLY A 454 3.64 -11.09 -13.60
N ILE A 455 3.15 -11.58 -14.74
CA ILE A 455 2.79 -12.97 -14.99
C ILE A 455 3.78 -13.57 -15.99
N MET A 456 4.55 -14.56 -15.54
CA MET A 456 5.51 -15.26 -16.39
C MET A 456 5.09 -16.71 -16.59
N PHE A 457 5.19 -17.21 -17.82
CA PHE A 457 5.07 -18.64 -18.08
C PHE A 457 6.14 -19.13 -19.03
N ASP A 458 6.45 -20.42 -18.95
CA ASP A 458 7.60 -20.98 -19.64
C ASP A 458 7.31 -22.25 -20.44
N VAL A 459 8.20 -22.58 -21.37
CA VAL A 459 8.09 -23.79 -22.20
C VAL A 459 9.47 -24.32 -22.58
N PRO A 460 9.67 -25.66 -22.67
CA PRO A 460 10.90 -26.23 -23.17
C PRO A 460 11.21 -25.77 -24.60
N LYS A 461 12.45 -25.36 -24.86
CA LYS A 461 12.89 -24.96 -26.21
C LYS A 461 12.67 -26.06 -27.26
N ASN A 462 12.74 -27.33 -26.85
CA ASN A 462 12.54 -28.47 -27.75
C ASN A 462 11.06 -28.70 -28.14
N ALA A 463 10.11 -28.12 -27.42
CA ALA A 463 8.68 -28.24 -27.70
C ALA A 463 8.23 -27.23 -28.75
N ILE A 464 8.82 -26.03 -28.74
CA ILE A 464 8.37 -24.90 -29.57
C ILE A 464 9.34 -24.52 -30.69
N GLY A 465 10.62 -24.91 -30.60
CA GLY A 465 11.64 -24.47 -31.56
C GLY A 465 12.08 -23.03 -31.33
N ALA A 466 12.83 -22.43 -32.27
CA ALA A 466 13.44 -21.13 -32.06
C ALA A 466 12.41 -19.97 -32.16
N VAL A 467 12.04 -19.39 -31.01
CA VAL A 467 11.07 -18.27 -30.93
C VAL A 467 11.54 -17.01 -31.63
N SER A 468 12.86 -16.83 -31.82
CA SER A 468 13.44 -15.67 -32.51
C SER A 468 13.00 -15.52 -33.98
N ASN A 469 12.39 -16.56 -34.57
CA ASN A 469 11.86 -16.53 -35.94
C ASN A 469 10.32 -16.43 -35.97
N MET A 470 9.67 -16.41 -34.80
CA MET A 470 8.22 -16.38 -34.70
C MET A 470 7.69 -14.95 -34.62
N GLU A 471 6.44 -14.80 -35.02
CA GLU A 471 5.63 -13.61 -34.78
C GLU A 471 4.68 -13.93 -33.62
N VAL A 472 4.45 -12.95 -32.74
CA VAL A 472 3.71 -13.14 -31.49
C VAL A 472 2.48 -12.23 -31.45
N THR A 473 1.43 -12.66 -30.77
CA THR A 473 0.29 -11.81 -30.42
C THR A 473 -0.07 -12.05 -28.95
N PRO A 474 0.45 -11.21 -28.05
CA PRO A 474 0.13 -11.20 -26.63
C PRO A 474 -1.22 -10.50 -26.42
N LEU A 475 -2.12 -11.13 -25.66
CA LEU A 475 -3.43 -10.56 -25.30
C LEU A 475 -3.66 -10.70 -23.80
N MET A 476 -4.35 -9.74 -23.22
CA MET A 476 -4.85 -9.78 -21.83
C MET A 476 -6.37 -9.87 -21.82
N LEU A 477 -6.88 -10.87 -21.09
CA LEU A 477 -8.31 -11.10 -20.89
C LEU A 477 -8.62 -11.23 -19.39
N SER A 478 -9.90 -11.35 -19.06
CA SER A 478 -10.35 -11.58 -17.68
C SER A 478 -10.89 -12.99 -17.45
N GLN A 479 -10.63 -13.53 -16.27
CA GLN A 479 -11.00 -14.88 -15.83
C GLN A 479 -12.46 -14.92 -15.38
N ASP A 480 -13.20 -15.92 -15.85
CA ASP A 480 -14.48 -16.34 -15.28
C ASP A 480 -14.57 -17.86 -15.20
N ASP A 481 -14.30 -18.44 -14.03
CA ASP A 481 -14.33 -19.89 -13.80
C ASP A 481 -15.74 -20.48 -13.72
N SER A 482 -16.80 -19.66 -13.84
CA SER A 482 -18.18 -20.12 -13.90
C SER A 482 -18.61 -20.58 -15.31
N VAL A 483 -17.82 -20.26 -16.34
CA VAL A 483 -18.06 -20.63 -17.74
C VAL A 483 -17.00 -21.62 -18.25
N GLU A 484 -17.37 -22.46 -19.21
CA GLU A 484 -16.49 -23.52 -19.74
C GLU A 484 -15.24 -22.98 -20.44
N THR A 485 -15.36 -21.83 -21.12
CA THR A 485 -14.25 -21.15 -21.79
C THR A 485 -13.26 -20.49 -20.82
N ARG A 486 -13.70 -20.30 -19.57
CA ARG A 486 -12.96 -19.65 -18.49
C ARG A 486 -12.60 -18.18 -18.74
N ILE A 487 -13.13 -17.60 -19.80
CA ILE A 487 -12.96 -16.20 -20.20
C ILE A 487 -14.25 -15.45 -19.85
N ARG A 488 -14.08 -14.31 -19.17
CA ARG A 488 -15.13 -13.36 -18.82
C ARG A 488 -15.66 -12.67 -20.05
N GLU A 489 -16.98 -12.60 -20.16
CA GLU A 489 -17.66 -11.97 -21.29
C GLU A 489 -17.73 -10.45 -21.10
N VAL A 490 -17.54 -9.71 -22.19
CA VAL A 490 -17.78 -8.26 -22.24
C VAL A 490 -19.19 -8.01 -22.77
N VAL A 491 -20.08 -7.52 -21.92
CA VAL A 491 -21.50 -7.33 -22.21
C VAL A 491 -21.81 -5.92 -22.72
N SER A 492 -23.04 -5.71 -23.22
CA SER A 492 -23.46 -4.36 -23.61
C SER A 492 -23.53 -3.40 -22.42
N THR A 493 -23.38 -2.09 -22.67
CA THR A 493 -23.55 -1.07 -21.61
C THR A 493 -24.91 -1.18 -20.92
N GLU A 494 -25.99 -1.46 -21.66
CA GLU A 494 -27.33 -1.63 -21.07
C GLU A 494 -27.36 -2.83 -20.11
N THR A 495 -26.78 -3.97 -20.50
CA THR A 495 -26.69 -5.16 -19.63
C THR A 495 -25.81 -4.89 -18.43
N TRP A 496 -24.67 -4.24 -18.62
CA TRP A 496 -23.74 -3.88 -17.55
C TRP A 496 -24.41 -2.98 -16.50
N GLU A 497 -25.18 -1.96 -16.92
CA GLU A 497 -25.92 -1.07 -16.01
C GLU A 497 -27.14 -1.73 -15.35
N SER A 498 -27.61 -2.88 -15.83
CA SER A 498 -28.91 -3.45 -15.48
C SER A 498 -28.95 -4.24 -14.16
N GLY A 499 -27.81 -4.54 -13.53
CA GLY A 499 -27.80 -5.32 -12.29
C GLY A 499 -26.44 -5.87 -11.90
N TRP A 500 -26.39 -7.17 -11.59
CA TRP A 500 -25.21 -7.83 -11.00
C TRP A 500 -24.00 -7.85 -11.94
N GLN A 501 -24.19 -7.74 -13.25
CA GLN A 501 -23.11 -7.69 -14.24
C GLN A 501 -22.21 -6.47 -14.05
N HIS A 502 -22.73 -5.37 -13.52
CA HIS A 502 -21.97 -4.18 -13.18
C HIS A 502 -20.73 -4.48 -12.32
N ASP A 503 -20.88 -5.44 -11.40
CA ASP A 503 -19.83 -5.81 -10.45
C ASP A 503 -18.88 -6.87 -11.02
N TRP A 504 -19.32 -7.67 -11.99
CA TRP A 504 -18.62 -8.91 -12.36
C TRP A 504 -18.32 -9.06 -13.85
N GLN A 505 -18.85 -8.22 -14.72
CA GLN A 505 -18.59 -8.29 -16.17
C GLN A 505 -18.02 -6.96 -16.66
N PHE A 506 -17.23 -7.04 -17.73
CA PHE A 506 -16.84 -5.84 -18.46
C PHE A 506 -18.05 -5.32 -19.24
N GLY A 507 -18.22 -4.00 -19.28
CA GLY A 507 -19.26 -3.33 -20.06
C GLY A 507 -18.73 -2.77 -21.38
N GLY A 508 -19.62 -2.18 -22.18
CA GLY A 508 -19.23 -1.42 -23.39
C GLY A 508 -19.07 -2.25 -24.66
N GLY A 509 -19.33 -3.56 -24.59
CA GLY A 509 -19.37 -4.48 -25.73
C GLY A 509 -20.79 -4.73 -26.23
N ARG A 510 -21.13 -6.00 -26.43
CA ARG A 510 -22.43 -6.48 -26.96
C ARG A 510 -22.89 -7.71 -26.18
N ASP A 511 -24.18 -8.04 -26.28
CA ASP A 511 -24.75 -9.25 -25.68
C ASP A 511 -24.74 -10.45 -26.66
N ASP A 512 -23.78 -10.45 -27.59
CA ASP A 512 -23.52 -11.52 -28.55
C ASP A 512 -22.00 -11.67 -28.79
N ASP A 513 -21.59 -12.76 -29.44
CA ASP A 513 -20.17 -13.10 -29.62
C ASP A 513 -19.43 -12.25 -30.68
N MET A 514 -19.95 -11.08 -31.06
CA MET A 514 -19.37 -10.26 -32.14
C MET A 514 -18.20 -9.40 -31.67
N ASN A 515 -18.22 -8.94 -30.42
CA ASN A 515 -17.07 -8.22 -29.86
C ASN A 515 -16.04 -9.20 -29.30
N PRO A 516 -14.74 -8.88 -29.38
CA PRO A 516 -13.72 -9.64 -28.68
C PRO A 516 -13.92 -9.54 -27.16
N ASN A 517 -13.42 -10.52 -26.41
CA ASN A 517 -13.29 -10.41 -24.95
C ASN A 517 -11.86 -10.01 -24.53
N VAL A 518 -11.10 -9.47 -25.49
CA VAL A 518 -9.75 -8.93 -25.28
C VAL A 518 -9.88 -7.57 -24.61
N ILE A 519 -9.34 -7.47 -23.40
CA ILE A 519 -9.33 -6.22 -22.63
C ILE A 519 -8.14 -5.37 -23.06
N ASP A 520 -7.01 -6.02 -23.33
CA ASP A 520 -5.81 -5.35 -23.80
C ASP A 520 -4.91 -6.24 -24.68
N MET A 521 -4.02 -5.65 -25.48
CA MET A 521 -3.06 -6.33 -26.34
C MET A 521 -1.88 -5.46 -26.79
N VAL A 522 -0.70 -6.08 -26.80
CA VAL A 522 0.48 -5.46 -27.40
C VAL A 522 0.33 -5.41 -28.92
N THR A 523 0.29 -4.19 -29.46
CA THR A 523 0.05 -3.97 -30.88
C THR A 523 1.34 -3.83 -31.72
N PRO A 524 1.31 -4.20 -33.02
CA PRO A 524 2.41 -3.88 -33.93
C PRO A 524 2.62 -2.37 -34.04
N SER A 525 3.88 -1.95 -34.21
CA SER A 525 4.21 -0.53 -34.37
C SER A 525 3.37 0.16 -35.44
N GLY A 526 2.61 1.18 -35.02
CA GLY A 526 1.76 2.00 -35.89
C GLY A 526 0.34 1.47 -36.11
N VAL A 527 -0.07 0.42 -35.40
CA VAL A 527 -1.45 -0.05 -35.29
C VAL A 527 -1.95 0.34 -33.90
N SER A 528 -3.13 0.95 -33.78
CA SER A 528 -3.76 1.14 -32.47
C SER A 528 -4.55 -0.10 -32.06
N GLN A 529 -4.74 -0.28 -30.76
CA GLN A 529 -5.59 -1.33 -30.21
C GLN A 529 -7.02 -1.26 -30.78
N GLU A 530 -7.61 -0.06 -30.87
CA GLU A 530 -8.93 0.15 -31.49
C GLU A 530 -9.01 -0.35 -32.94
N ASP A 531 -7.94 -0.15 -33.73
CA ASP A 531 -7.85 -0.60 -35.13
C ASP A 531 -7.59 -2.12 -35.23
N ALA A 532 -7.03 -2.75 -34.18
CA ALA A 532 -6.75 -4.17 -34.11
C ALA A 532 -7.94 -5.01 -33.60
N LEU A 533 -8.81 -4.43 -32.77
CA LEU A 533 -9.99 -5.07 -32.20
C LEU A 533 -11.35 -4.59 -32.78
N PRO A 534 -11.46 -4.17 -34.06
CA PRO A 534 -12.68 -3.54 -34.54
C PRO A 534 -13.82 -4.56 -34.63
N TYR A 535 -14.99 -4.15 -34.19
CA TYR A 535 -16.25 -4.86 -34.45
C TYR A 535 -17.31 -3.87 -34.91
N SER A 536 -18.31 -4.33 -35.66
CA SER A 536 -19.37 -3.46 -36.17
C SER A 536 -20.57 -3.40 -35.23
N ASP A 537 -21.07 -2.20 -34.97
CA ASP A 537 -22.43 -2.00 -34.47
C ASP A 537 -23.45 -2.53 -35.49
N ILE A 538 -24.57 -3.10 -35.02
CA ILE A 538 -25.65 -3.59 -35.89
C ILE A 538 -26.18 -2.44 -36.77
N GLU A 539 -26.32 -2.69 -38.09
CA GLU A 539 -27.13 -1.88 -39.03
C GLU A 539 -28.62 -1.80 -38.64
#